data_AF-C5M959-F1
#
_entry.id   AF-C5M959-F1
#
_cell.length_a   1.000
_cell.length_b   1.000
_cell.length_c   1.000
_cell.angle_alpha   90.00
_cell.angle_beta   90.00
_cell.angle_gamma   90.00
#
_symmetry.space_group_name_H-M   'P 1'
#
loop_
_entity.id
_entity.type
_entity.pdbx_description
1 polymer ?
#
loop_
_entity_poly.entity_id
_entity_poly.type
_entity_poly.pdbx_seq_one_letter_code
_entity_poly.pdbx_strand_id
1 'polypeptide(L)'
;MNKLLKDLTSTNEHRVSVLQLYRELLRKTNKLHQNQLPSSINQYELQFSIKESFHKRYGSTHDITIQLLKGIRLNEILELNQWNDLEELIKEERRLFFEYQKRRASYLKNKVNIHEKQINNLRGKAKSQILSSKKGKLKYQKPDLSTANGKSQFLKDGLKESKFHGSLILQRFIHELQLLNKLPDPKLLPYTPERIFTTGDNLDSRHIVGGVTNHALSHYDQDILQSIIIPGLEYEINKNYLDELRTILQEKGPYEAVIKETNSGIVPLPYIMQPTKHKIGREELAVLVKRQTFCLRMMKIWEADKELPEENMQRDGSYIIKRSKGWGDQELVYPRQYYQKYCDGEELFEVLLQIEINKNKKVKTPIDFDKYYWGESLDISSQYLRQEYNKTIKESQIDLLPLQQELQKKYNAEYDKKVEKYNTLSMNLIKHNVFKHSEIVSPVNCNTIYNGLEKRSIDKFPVKDKVGKGKSLSDLITEVGLKSYEFGNKFTKRVTQIIKRISYKY
;
A
#
# COMPACT_ATOMS: atom_id res chain seq x y z
N MET A 1 -11.53 -17.74 19.39
CA MET A 1 -12.68 -18.51 18.87
C MET A 1 -12.87 -19.68 19.82
N ASN A 2 -13.95 -19.70 20.62
CA ASN A 2 -14.11 -20.59 21.77
C ASN A 2 -14.23 -22.07 21.33
N LYS A 3 -13.52 -22.96 22.03
CA LYS A 3 -13.45 -24.42 21.79
C LYS A 3 -14.84 -25.06 21.64
N LEU A 4 -15.77 -24.64 22.49
CA LEU A 4 -17.18 -25.03 22.52
C LEU A 4 -17.98 -24.65 21.25
N LEU A 5 -17.63 -23.54 20.58
CA LEU A 5 -18.26 -23.09 19.32
C LEU A 5 -17.74 -23.89 18.13
N LYS A 6 -16.51 -24.40 18.25
CA LYS A 6 -15.93 -25.38 17.34
C LYS A 6 -16.62 -26.73 17.53
N ASP A 7 -16.79 -27.20 18.77
CA ASP A 7 -17.38 -28.51 19.09
C ASP A 7 -18.86 -28.63 18.65
N LEU A 8 -19.69 -27.61 18.88
CA LEU A 8 -21.08 -27.55 18.40
C LEU A 8 -21.21 -27.53 16.87
N THR A 9 -20.15 -27.11 16.17
CA THR A 9 -20.12 -27.01 14.71
C THR A 9 -19.18 -28.01 14.06
N SER A 10 -18.48 -28.89 14.79
CA SER A 10 -17.46 -29.79 14.23
C SER A 10 -17.85 -31.26 14.22
N THR A 11 -18.75 -31.70 15.09
CA THR A 11 -19.26 -33.08 15.02
C THR A 11 -20.28 -33.20 13.90
N ASN A 12 -20.11 -34.21 13.03
CA ASN A 12 -21.00 -34.42 11.88
C ASN A 12 -22.45 -34.66 12.30
N GLU A 13 -22.68 -35.28 13.46
CA GLU A 13 -24.01 -35.58 13.98
C GLU A 13 -24.83 -34.32 14.28
N HIS A 14 -24.26 -33.33 14.99
CA HIS A 14 -24.97 -32.08 15.27
C HIS A 14 -25.28 -31.30 14.00
N ARG A 15 -24.37 -31.31 13.01
CA ARG A 15 -24.65 -30.70 11.70
C ARG A 15 -25.83 -31.36 11.00
N VAL A 16 -25.90 -32.69 11.03
CA VAL A 16 -27.00 -33.46 10.46
C VAL A 16 -28.32 -33.13 11.16
N SER A 17 -28.34 -33.09 12.50
CA SER A 17 -29.55 -32.74 13.28
C SER A 17 -30.03 -31.32 13.01
N VAL A 18 -29.13 -30.35 12.90
CA VAL A 18 -29.49 -28.94 12.58
C VAL A 18 -30.02 -28.83 11.15
N LEU A 19 -29.41 -29.54 10.19
CA LEU A 19 -29.91 -29.59 8.81
C LEU A 19 -31.26 -30.29 8.70
N GLN A 20 -31.51 -31.30 9.53
CA GLN A 20 -32.78 -31.99 9.62
C GLN A 20 -33.87 -31.07 10.16
N LEU A 21 -33.61 -30.36 11.27
CA LEU A 21 -34.52 -29.35 11.82
C LEU A 21 -34.87 -28.28 10.77
N TYR A 22 -33.87 -27.79 10.03
CA TYR A 22 -34.09 -26.82 8.94
C TYR A 22 -35.02 -27.36 7.85
N ARG A 23 -34.78 -28.60 7.40
CA ARG A 23 -35.59 -29.26 6.37
C ARG A 23 -37.02 -29.52 6.85
N GLU A 24 -37.20 -29.93 8.10
CA GLU A 24 -38.51 -30.15 8.71
C GLU A 24 -39.31 -28.85 8.81
N LEU A 25 -38.69 -27.78 9.33
CA LEU A 25 -39.31 -26.47 9.40
C LEU A 25 -39.73 -25.95 8.03
N LEU A 26 -38.88 -26.07 7.01
CA LEU A 26 -39.24 -25.66 5.64
C LEU A 26 -40.36 -26.52 5.04
N ARG A 27 -40.35 -27.84 5.28
CA ARG A 27 -41.41 -28.73 4.79
C ARG A 27 -42.75 -28.42 5.44
N LYS A 28 -42.78 -28.23 6.77
CA LYS A 28 -44.00 -27.90 7.52
C LYS A 28 -44.53 -26.53 7.13
N THR A 29 -43.66 -25.53 6.99
CA THR A 29 -44.08 -24.18 6.56
C THR A 29 -44.55 -24.08 5.11
N ASN A 30 -44.03 -24.93 4.21
CA ASN A 30 -44.51 -25.02 2.83
C ASN A 30 -45.87 -25.73 2.70
N LYS A 31 -46.22 -26.61 3.65
CA LYS A 31 -47.52 -27.31 3.70
C LYS A 31 -48.65 -26.44 4.24
N LEU A 32 -48.33 -25.27 4.82
CA LEU A 32 -49.34 -24.33 5.28
C LEU A 32 -50.07 -23.71 4.08
N HIS A 33 -51.36 -23.99 3.94
CA HIS A 33 -52.22 -23.31 2.96
C HIS A 33 -52.74 -21.99 3.54
N GLN A 34 -52.83 -20.95 2.71
CA GLN A 34 -53.30 -19.60 3.13
C GLN A 34 -54.67 -19.60 3.82
N ASN A 35 -55.52 -20.61 3.57
CA ASN A 35 -56.86 -20.72 4.13
C ASN A 35 -56.89 -21.28 5.58
N GLN A 36 -55.77 -21.76 6.12
CA GLN A 36 -55.68 -22.34 7.49
C GLN A 36 -54.95 -21.44 8.49
N LEU A 37 -54.37 -20.33 8.02
CA LEU A 37 -53.55 -19.42 8.83
C LEU A 37 -54.37 -18.21 9.30
N PRO A 38 -54.19 -17.75 10.55
CA PRO A 38 -54.68 -16.44 10.99
C PRO A 38 -54.12 -15.31 10.11
N SER A 39 -54.93 -14.30 9.83
CA SER A 39 -54.57 -13.14 9.00
C SER A 39 -53.40 -12.30 9.57
N SER A 40 -53.03 -12.50 10.84
CA SER A 40 -51.90 -11.87 11.52
C SER A 40 -50.53 -12.48 11.11
N ILE A 41 -50.53 -13.67 10.50
CA ILE A 41 -49.34 -14.48 10.20
C ILE A 41 -49.07 -14.51 8.70
N ASN A 42 -47.91 -13.97 8.29
CA ASN A 42 -47.45 -14.05 6.90
C ASN A 42 -46.53 -15.25 6.71
N GLN A 43 -46.94 -16.21 5.88
CA GLN A 43 -46.17 -17.40 5.56
C GLN A 43 -44.78 -17.07 4.99
N TYR A 44 -44.68 -16.03 4.15
CA TYR A 44 -43.42 -15.62 3.53
C TYR A 44 -42.46 -15.00 4.53
N GLU A 45 -42.98 -14.24 5.51
CA GLU A 45 -42.18 -13.69 6.61
C GLU A 45 -41.56 -14.81 7.45
N LEU A 46 -42.33 -15.87 7.71
CA LEU A 46 -41.91 -17.02 8.50
C LEU A 46 -40.87 -17.87 7.75
N GLN A 47 -41.05 -18.08 6.45
CA GLN A 47 -40.03 -18.75 5.62
C GLN A 47 -38.74 -17.92 5.53
N PHE A 48 -38.87 -16.61 5.38
CA PHE A 48 -37.72 -15.70 5.30
C PHE A 48 -36.94 -15.69 6.61
N SER A 49 -37.61 -15.59 7.76
CA SER A 49 -36.97 -15.58 9.07
C SER A 49 -36.28 -16.91 9.41
N ILE A 50 -36.86 -18.06 9.01
CA ILE A 50 -36.19 -19.36 9.11
C ILE A 50 -34.94 -19.39 8.22
N LYS A 51 -35.03 -18.94 6.96
CA LYS A 51 -33.85 -18.91 6.09
C LYS A 51 -32.76 -18.01 6.66
N GLU A 52 -33.11 -16.81 7.11
CA GLU A 52 -32.14 -15.83 7.62
C GLU A 52 -31.47 -16.30 8.91
N SER A 53 -32.21 -16.90 9.85
CA SER A 53 -31.65 -17.41 11.11
C SER A 53 -30.62 -18.52 10.88
N PHE A 54 -30.87 -19.45 9.96
CA PHE A 54 -29.91 -20.51 9.62
C PHE A 54 -28.72 -20.03 8.77
N HIS A 55 -28.84 -18.91 8.03
CA HIS A 55 -27.71 -18.31 7.29
C HIS A 55 -26.83 -17.42 8.18
N LYS A 56 -27.36 -16.92 9.30
CA LYS A 56 -26.67 -15.99 10.18
C LYS A 56 -25.49 -16.65 10.91
N ARG A 57 -24.35 -15.97 10.93
CA ARG A 57 -23.18 -16.40 11.71
C ARG A 57 -23.30 -15.90 13.14
N TYR A 58 -23.50 -16.81 14.08
CA TYR A 58 -23.56 -16.50 15.51
C TYR A 58 -22.15 -16.48 16.13
N GLY A 59 -21.88 -15.48 16.94
CA GLY A 59 -20.57 -15.29 17.58
C GLY A 59 -20.41 -16.02 18.93
N SER A 60 -21.52 -16.48 19.51
CA SER A 60 -21.60 -17.06 20.86
C SER A 60 -22.36 -18.40 20.81
N THR A 61 -21.92 -19.36 21.62
CA THR A 61 -22.60 -20.67 21.75
C THR A 61 -23.96 -20.54 22.40
N HIS A 62 -24.10 -19.61 23.35
CA HIS A 62 -25.37 -19.29 23.99
C HIS A 62 -26.41 -18.81 22.95
N ASP A 63 -25.97 -17.98 22.01
CA ASP A 63 -26.84 -17.45 20.95
C ASP A 63 -27.30 -18.57 20.01
N ILE A 64 -26.41 -19.51 19.68
CA ILE A 64 -26.74 -20.70 18.88
C ILE A 64 -27.78 -21.56 19.61
N THR A 65 -27.57 -21.83 20.90
CA THR A 65 -28.49 -22.67 21.68
C THR A 65 -29.89 -22.05 21.80
N ILE A 66 -29.98 -20.73 22.00
CA ILE A 66 -31.28 -20.01 22.06
C ILE A 66 -32.02 -20.17 20.73
N GLN A 67 -31.31 -20.05 19.60
CA GLN A 67 -31.93 -20.16 18.27
C GLN A 67 -32.35 -21.59 17.93
N LEU A 68 -31.58 -22.59 18.37
CA LEU A 68 -31.97 -24.00 18.23
C LEU A 68 -33.20 -24.33 19.07
N LEU A 69 -33.26 -23.89 20.33
CA LEU A 69 -34.43 -24.08 21.19
C LEU A 69 -35.68 -23.40 20.61
N LYS A 70 -35.53 -22.19 20.04
CA LYS A 70 -36.59 -21.51 19.30
C LYS A 70 -37.04 -22.30 18.08
N GLY A 71 -36.11 -22.87 17.31
CA GLY A 71 -36.40 -23.70 16.15
C GLY A 71 -37.12 -25.01 16.50
N ILE A 72 -36.75 -25.65 17.62
CA ILE A 72 -37.42 -26.85 18.14
C ILE A 72 -38.84 -26.50 18.59
N ARG A 73 -39.01 -25.44 19.39
CA ARG A 73 -40.33 -24.94 19.81
C ARG A 73 -41.23 -24.61 18.62
N LEU A 74 -40.67 -23.98 17.58
CA LEU A 74 -41.39 -23.70 16.33
C LEU A 74 -41.80 -24.99 15.60
N ASN A 75 -40.94 -26.01 15.60
CA ASN A 75 -41.22 -27.30 14.96
C ASN A 75 -42.38 -28.03 15.64
N GLU A 76 -42.46 -27.96 16.98
CA GLU A 76 -43.53 -28.51 17.81
C GLU A 76 -44.86 -27.77 17.57
N ILE A 77 -44.84 -26.43 17.60
CA ILE A 77 -46.02 -25.59 17.34
C ILE A 77 -46.61 -25.87 15.94
N LEU A 78 -45.75 -26.02 14.93
CA LEU A 78 -46.15 -26.35 13.56
C LEU A 78 -46.60 -27.81 13.37
N GLU A 79 -46.26 -28.71 14.30
CA GLU A 79 -46.73 -30.11 14.27
C GLU A 79 -48.12 -30.25 14.90
N LEU A 80 -48.35 -29.51 16.00
CA LEU A 80 -49.59 -29.52 16.76
C LEU A 80 -50.65 -28.54 16.24
N ASN A 81 -50.33 -27.71 15.23
CA ASN A 81 -51.18 -26.65 14.69
C ASN A 81 -51.69 -25.65 15.76
N GLN A 82 -50.83 -25.29 16.72
CA GLN A 82 -51.16 -24.35 17.79
C GLN A 82 -50.98 -22.89 17.33
N TRP A 83 -52.00 -22.34 16.65
CA TRP A 83 -51.91 -21.02 16.00
C TRP A 83 -51.72 -19.85 16.97
N ASN A 84 -52.26 -19.92 18.19
CA ASN A 84 -52.11 -18.87 19.19
C ASN A 84 -50.66 -18.72 19.66
N ASP A 85 -50.00 -19.86 19.93
CA ASP A 85 -48.59 -19.89 20.36
C ASP A 85 -47.66 -19.44 19.22
N LEU A 86 -48.02 -19.74 17.97
CA LEU A 86 -47.32 -19.25 16.79
C LEU A 86 -47.41 -17.72 16.67
N GLU A 87 -48.60 -17.15 16.92
CA GLU A 87 -48.81 -15.71 16.87
C GLU A 87 -48.01 -14.96 17.96
N GLU A 88 -47.96 -15.50 19.18
CA GLU A 88 -47.14 -14.95 20.25
C GLU A 88 -45.64 -14.96 19.90
N LEU A 89 -45.14 -16.09 19.39
CA LEU A 89 -43.73 -16.23 18.99
C LEU A 89 -43.36 -15.23 17.89
N ILE A 90 -44.23 -15.01 16.90
CA ILE A 90 -44.01 -14.03 15.83
C ILE A 90 -44.02 -12.60 16.39
N LYS A 91 -44.93 -12.26 17.31
CA LYS A 91 -44.97 -10.94 17.95
C LYS A 91 -43.69 -10.65 18.74
N GLU A 92 -43.17 -11.64 19.46
CA GLU A 92 -41.90 -11.53 20.17
C GLU A 92 -40.72 -11.28 19.21
N GLU A 93 -40.62 -12.05 18.12
CA GLU A 93 -39.55 -11.87 17.12
C GLU A 93 -39.61 -10.50 16.42
N ARG A 94 -40.82 -10.06 16.02
CA ARG A 94 -41.03 -8.72 15.44
C ARG A 94 -40.56 -7.62 16.40
N ARG A 95 -40.87 -7.75 17.70
CA ARG A 95 -40.44 -6.80 18.73
C ARG A 95 -38.91 -6.79 18.89
N LEU A 96 -38.28 -7.96 19.01
CA LEU A 96 -36.83 -8.07 19.15
C LEU A 96 -36.08 -7.49 17.95
N PHE A 97 -36.57 -7.75 16.74
CA PHE A 97 -36.01 -7.21 15.51
C PHE A 97 -36.14 -5.68 15.46
N PHE A 98 -37.30 -5.14 15.83
CA PHE A 98 -37.52 -3.70 15.90
C PHE A 98 -36.59 -3.02 16.92
N GLU A 99 -36.43 -3.60 18.11
CA GLU A 99 -35.51 -3.09 19.14
C GLU A 99 -34.05 -3.13 18.67
N TYR A 100 -33.64 -4.17 17.95
CA TYR A 100 -32.32 -4.24 17.32
C TYR A 100 -32.11 -3.13 16.28
N GLN A 101 -33.08 -2.91 15.39
CA GLN A 101 -33.01 -1.83 14.40
C GLN A 101 -32.93 -0.45 15.07
N LYS A 102 -33.73 -0.21 16.11
CA LYS A 102 -33.72 1.03 16.88
C LYS A 102 -32.34 1.29 17.53
N ARG A 103 -31.70 0.25 18.10
CA ARG A 103 -30.34 0.32 18.64
C ARG A 103 -29.29 0.59 17.55
N ARG A 104 -29.41 -0.04 16.39
CA ARG A 104 -28.51 0.20 15.25
C ARG A 104 -28.64 1.64 14.74
N ALA A 105 -29.86 2.15 14.60
CA ALA A 105 -30.12 3.51 14.15
C ALA A 105 -29.57 4.55 15.15
N SER A 106 -29.75 4.33 16.47
CA SER A 106 -29.21 5.23 17.48
C SER A 106 -27.68 5.22 17.52
N TYR A 107 -27.05 4.04 17.34
CA TYR A 107 -25.60 3.91 17.24
C TYR A 107 -25.05 4.67 16.02
N LEU A 108 -25.67 4.51 14.85
CA LEU A 108 -25.23 5.17 13.62
C LEU A 108 -25.33 6.70 13.73
N LYS A 109 -26.42 7.22 14.32
CA LYS A 109 -26.56 8.67 14.60
C LYS A 109 -25.48 9.19 15.54
N ASN A 110 -25.08 8.41 16.54
CA ASN A 110 -24.15 8.83 17.59
C ASN A 110 -22.71 8.34 17.40
N LYS A 111 -22.36 7.79 16.24
CA LYS A 111 -21.09 7.09 16.01
C LYS A 111 -19.86 7.93 16.34
N VAL A 112 -19.87 9.21 15.95
CA VAL A 112 -18.76 10.15 16.20
C VAL A 112 -18.59 10.39 17.70
N ASN A 113 -19.68 10.70 18.40
CA ASN A 113 -19.68 10.96 19.85
C ASN A 113 -19.24 9.71 20.64
N ILE A 114 -19.65 8.52 20.22
CA ILE A 114 -19.24 7.25 20.85
C ILE A 114 -17.73 7.03 20.65
N HIS A 115 -17.23 7.25 19.44
CA HIS A 115 -15.80 7.10 19.13
C HIS A 115 -14.95 8.14 19.88
N GLU A 116 -15.43 9.37 20.05
CA GLU A 116 -14.75 10.41 20.83
C GLU A 116 -14.74 10.08 22.33
N LYS A 117 -15.86 9.60 22.88
CA LYS A 117 -15.90 9.08 24.26
C LYS A 117 -14.94 7.92 24.47
N GLN A 118 -14.87 6.98 23.52
CA GLN A 118 -13.90 5.89 23.56
C GLN A 118 -12.45 6.40 23.57
N ILE A 119 -12.12 7.37 22.70
CA ILE A 119 -10.78 7.99 22.70
C ILE A 119 -10.48 8.71 24.01
N ASN A 120 -11.47 9.41 24.57
CA ASN A 120 -11.29 10.17 25.81
C ASN A 120 -11.08 9.25 27.02
N ASN A 121 -11.65 8.05 26.99
CA ASN A 121 -11.45 7.02 28.02
C ASN A 121 -10.07 6.34 27.93
N LEU A 122 -9.41 6.37 26.77
CA LEU A 122 -8.04 5.86 26.64
C LEU A 122 -7.04 6.78 27.34
N ARG A 123 -6.02 6.22 27.99
CA ARG A 123 -4.95 6.97 28.68
C ARG A 123 -3.56 6.63 28.13
N GLY A 124 -2.59 7.53 28.35
CA GLY A 124 -1.18 7.31 28.01
C GLY A 124 -0.88 7.15 26.51
N LYS A 125 0.02 6.21 26.18
CA LYS A 125 0.54 6.00 24.82
C LYS A 125 -0.55 5.68 23.79
N ALA A 126 -1.58 4.93 24.17
CA ALA A 126 -2.69 4.56 23.28
C ALA A 126 -3.49 5.79 22.82
N LYS A 127 -3.78 6.73 23.73
CA LYS A 127 -4.43 8.01 23.40
C LYS A 127 -3.54 8.85 22.47
N SER A 128 -2.25 8.94 22.78
CA SER A 128 -1.28 9.69 21.98
C SER A 128 -1.19 9.16 20.54
N GLN A 129 -1.12 7.84 20.35
CA GLN A 129 -1.07 7.22 19.03
C GLN A 129 -2.33 7.51 18.21
N ILE A 130 -3.53 7.35 18.78
CA ILE A 130 -4.80 7.59 18.07
C ILE A 130 -4.99 9.08 17.74
N LEU A 131 -4.55 9.98 18.63
CA LEU A 131 -4.56 11.42 18.34
C LEU A 131 -3.54 11.78 17.25
N SER A 132 -2.37 11.15 17.25
CA SER A 132 -1.35 11.36 16.22
C SER A 132 -1.78 10.82 14.86
N SER A 133 -2.51 9.71 14.81
CA SER A 133 -3.06 9.15 13.56
C SER A 133 -4.23 9.99 13.03
N LYS A 134 -5.01 10.63 13.91
CA LYS A 134 -6.03 11.62 13.52
C LYS A 134 -5.43 12.93 13.03
N LYS A 135 -4.25 13.32 13.53
CA LYS A 135 -3.42 14.37 12.93
C LYS A 135 -2.78 13.83 11.64
N GLY A 136 -3.60 13.51 10.65
CA GLY A 136 -3.12 13.56 9.27
C GLY A 136 -2.43 14.90 9.06
N LYS A 137 -1.32 14.93 8.32
CA LYS A 137 -0.63 16.20 7.99
C LYS A 137 -1.68 17.15 7.43
N LEU A 138 -2.11 18.13 8.21
CA LEU A 138 -3.02 19.17 7.71
C LEU A 138 -2.32 19.73 6.48
N LYS A 139 -2.98 19.62 5.32
CA LYS A 139 -2.42 20.17 4.09
C LYS A 139 -2.24 21.66 4.34
N TYR A 140 -1.02 22.15 4.22
CA TYR A 140 -0.72 23.56 4.37
C TYR A 140 -1.68 24.37 3.47
N GLN A 141 -2.50 25.22 4.08
CA GLN A 141 -3.36 26.12 3.33
C GLN A 141 -2.48 27.26 2.83
N LYS A 142 -2.30 27.34 1.51
CA LYS A 142 -1.49 28.40 0.92
C LYS A 142 -2.20 29.74 1.14
N PRO A 143 -1.61 30.68 1.90
CA PRO A 143 -2.17 32.01 2.07
C PRO A 143 -2.17 32.74 0.72
N ASP A 144 -3.15 33.62 0.53
CA ASP A 144 -3.26 34.41 -0.69
C ASP A 144 -2.18 35.50 -0.71
N LEU A 145 -1.19 35.32 -1.58
CA LEU A 145 -0.06 36.24 -1.74
C LEU A 145 -0.46 37.59 -2.35
N SER A 146 -1.67 37.75 -2.87
CA SER A 146 -2.16 39.06 -3.35
C SER A 146 -2.44 40.03 -2.20
N THR A 147 -2.77 39.51 -1.01
CA THR A 147 -3.09 40.31 0.18
C THR A 147 -1.85 40.57 1.05
N ALA A 148 -1.76 41.77 1.65
CA ALA A 148 -0.66 42.10 2.57
C ALA A 148 -0.60 41.14 3.78
N ASN A 149 -1.78 40.73 4.28
CA ASN A 149 -1.90 39.77 5.37
C ASN A 149 -1.44 38.37 4.96
N GLY A 150 -1.79 37.91 3.76
CA GLY A 150 -1.32 36.62 3.25
C GLY A 150 0.18 36.60 2.97
N LYS A 151 0.76 37.69 2.47
CA LYS A 151 2.24 37.86 2.37
C LYS A 151 2.91 37.77 3.74
N SER A 152 2.37 38.46 4.74
CA SER A 152 2.90 38.42 6.11
C SER A 152 2.79 37.03 6.74
N GLN A 153 1.67 36.34 6.55
CA GLN A 153 1.47 34.96 7.02
C GLN A 153 2.43 33.99 6.32
N PHE A 154 2.58 34.08 5.00
CA PHE A 154 3.55 33.28 4.25
C PHE A 154 4.99 33.45 4.75
N LEU A 155 5.39 34.71 5.01
CA LEU A 155 6.70 35.00 5.59
C LEU A 155 6.87 34.41 7.00
N LYS A 156 5.85 34.55 7.85
CA LYS A 156 5.87 33.98 9.22
C LYS A 156 5.97 32.46 9.21
N ASP A 157 5.18 31.81 8.37
CA ASP A 157 5.18 30.35 8.24
C ASP A 157 6.48 29.84 7.61
N GLY A 158 6.94 30.51 6.54
CA GLY A 158 8.22 30.24 5.88
C GLY A 158 9.40 30.36 6.84
N LEU A 159 9.48 31.44 7.62
CA LEU A 159 10.54 31.62 8.63
C LEU A 159 10.46 30.60 9.75
N LYS A 160 9.27 30.19 10.20
CA LYS A 160 9.10 29.15 11.22
C LYS A 160 9.60 27.79 10.74
N GLU A 161 9.17 27.36 9.55
CA GLU A 161 9.61 26.09 8.96
C GLU A 161 11.10 26.12 8.60
N SER A 162 11.59 27.24 8.07
CA SER A 162 13.00 27.46 7.78
C SER A 162 13.87 27.31 9.04
N LYS A 163 13.48 27.96 10.14
CA LYS A 163 14.17 27.81 11.44
C LYS A 163 14.16 26.36 11.92
N PHE A 164 13.03 25.67 11.76
CA PHE A 164 12.92 24.26 12.15
C PHE A 164 13.82 23.34 11.31
N HIS A 165 13.86 23.53 10.00
CA HIS A 165 14.71 22.75 9.10
C HIS A 165 16.20 23.04 9.31
N GLY A 166 16.57 24.32 9.43
CA GLY A 166 17.94 24.74 9.72
C GLY A 166 18.43 24.21 11.07
N SER A 167 17.63 24.34 12.13
CA SER A 167 18.01 23.87 13.47
C SER A 167 18.22 22.36 13.52
N LEU A 168 17.39 21.57 12.82
CA LEU A 168 17.51 20.12 12.77
C LEU A 168 18.82 19.65 12.13
N ILE A 169 19.27 20.33 11.08
CA ILE A 169 20.51 19.98 10.37
C ILE A 169 21.72 20.41 11.20
N LEU A 170 21.68 21.63 11.75
CA LEU A 170 22.71 22.16 12.63
C LEU A 170 22.91 21.29 13.86
N GLN A 171 21.83 20.83 14.50
CA GLN A 171 21.87 19.92 15.65
C GLN A 171 22.61 18.64 15.34
N ARG A 172 22.27 18.01 14.21
CA ARG A 172 22.90 16.76 13.79
C ARG A 172 24.38 16.97 13.49
N PHE A 173 24.73 18.08 12.86
CA PHE A 173 26.12 18.39 12.57
C PHE A 173 26.95 18.63 13.84
N ILE A 174 26.44 19.46 14.76
CA ILE A 174 27.08 19.71 16.06
C ILE A 174 27.21 18.40 16.85
N HIS A 175 26.16 17.59 16.92
CA HIS A 175 26.20 16.29 17.57
C HIS A 175 27.32 15.39 17.02
N GLU A 176 27.44 15.29 15.69
CA GLU A 176 28.49 14.48 15.07
C GLU A 176 29.88 15.06 15.32
N LEU A 177 30.05 16.39 15.36
CA LEU A 177 31.33 17.01 15.74
C LEU A 177 31.69 16.77 17.21
N GLN A 178 30.69 16.77 18.11
CA GLN A 178 30.88 16.43 19.53
C GLN A 178 31.28 14.97 19.71
N LEU A 179 30.63 14.03 19.00
CA LEU A 179 31.01 12.62 19.02
C LEU A 179 32.46 12.38 18.55
N LEU A 180 32.95 13.23 17.66
CA LEU A 180 34.33 13.19 17.16
C LEU A 180 35.31 14.00 18.01
N ASN A 181 34.88 14.55 19.15
CA ASN A 181 35.66 15.41 20.06
C ASN A 181 36.26 16.66 19.39
N LYS A 182 35.67 17.15 18.30
CA LYS A 182 36.14 18.34 17.57
C LYS A 182 35.52 19.64 18.08
N LEU A 183 34.37 19.51 18.74
CA LEU A 183 33.64 20.62 19.33
C LEU A 183 33.30 20.23 20.77
N PRO A 184 33.76 20.98 21.78
CA PRO A 184 33.44 20.68 23.17
C PRO A 184 31.95 20.89 23.43
N ASP A 185 31.39 20.09 24.33
CA ASP A 185 30.02 20.30 24.80
C ASP A 185 30.00 21.54 25.70
N PRO A 186 29.23 22.59 25.39
CA PRO A 186 29.28 23.86 26.13
C PRO A 186 28.87 23.71 27.60
N LYS A 187 28.17 22.61 27.94
CA LYS A 187 27.77 22.25 29.31
C LYS A 187 28.86 21.51 30.10
N LEU A 188 29.94 21.11 29.45
CA LEU A 188 31.13 20.50 30.06
C LEU A 188 32.29 21.49 30.17
N LEU A 189 32.05 22.77 29.87
CA LEU A 189 33.05 23.82 30.02
C LEU A 189 33.25 24.17 31.50
N PRO A 190 34.47 24.52 31.93
CA PRO A 190 34.80 24.74 33.34
C PRO A 190 34.04 25.90 34.02
N TYR A 191 33.35 26.75 33.25
CA TYR A 191 32.56 27.88 33.75
C TYR A 191 31.04 27.60 33.80
N THR A 192 30.58 26.42 33.39
CA THR A 192 29.19 26.00 33.63
C THR A 192 29.07 25.37 35.02
N PRO A 193 28.16 25.86 35.89
CA PRO A 193 28.05 25.36 37.26
C PRO A 193 27.75 23.85 37.27
N GLU A 194 28.63 23.06 37.88
CA GLU A 194 28.47 21.60 38.03
C GLU A 194 27.26 21.23 38.90
N ARG A 195 26.79 22.17 39.74
CA ARG A 195 25.70 21.97 40.68
C ARG A 195 24.45 22.72 40.24
N ILE A 196 23.37 21.96 40.12
CA ILE A 196 22.01 22.48 39.91
C ILE A 196 21.64 23.26 41.17
N PHE A 197 21.64 24.58 41.12
CA PHE A 197 21.02 25.40 42.17
C PHE A 197 19.50 25.38 41.95
N THR A 198 18.83 24.27 42.30
CA THR A 198 17.37 24.20 42.40
C THR A 198 16.96 24.03 43.85
N THR A 199 16.05 24.89 44.30
CA THR A 199 15.29 24.69 45.53
C THR A 199 14.23 23.60 45.28
N GLY A 200 14.46 22.39 45.80
CA GLY A 200 13.50 21.26 45.80
C GLY A 200 13.73 20.16 44.74
N ASP A 201 12.93 19.09 44.81
CA ASP A 201 12.98 17.85 43.98
C ASP A 201 12.74 18.04 42.46
N ASN A 202 12.62 19.29 42.01
CA ASN A 202 12.52 19.59 40.58
C ASN A 202 13.92 19.63 39.98
N LEU A 203 14.43 18.46 39.56
CA LEU A 203 15.54 18.36 38.63
C LEU A 203 15.25 19.26 37.41
N ASP A 204 15.96 20.40 37.29
CA ASP A 204 15.83 21.26 36.13
C ASP A 204 16.38 20.50 34.91
N SER A 205 15.47 19.94 34.12
CA SER A 205 15.74 19.15 32.90
C SER A 205 16.70 19.82 31.91
N ARG A 206 16.96 21.11 32.08
CA ARG A 206 17.98 21.89 31.35
C ARG A 206 19.41 21.38 31.57
N HIS A 207 19.71 20.72 32.70
CA HIS A 207 21.05 20.21 33.04
C HIS A 207 21.27 18.74 32.68
N ILE A 208 20.20 18.02 32.32
CA ILE A 208 20.34 16.66 31.79
C ILE A 208 20.98 16.78 30.40
N VAL A 209 22.00 15.97 30.12
CA VAL A 209 22.58 15.75 28.78
C VAL A 209 21.54 15.02 27.91
N GLY A 210 20.38 15.64 27.72
CA GLY A 210 19.41 15.25 26.72
C GLY A 210 19.98 15.71 25.40
N GLY A 211 20.24 14.76 24.49
CA GLY A 211 20.84 15.00 23.19
C GLY A 211 20.28 16.23 22.46
N VAL A 212 21.07 16.80 21.55
CA VAL A 212 20.96 18.15 20.98
C VAL A 212 19.51 18.60 20.66
N THR A 213 18.83 19.17 21.64
CA THR A 213 17.49 19.79 21.49
C THR A 213 17.64 21.22 20.98
N ASN A 214 16.55 21.86 20.51
CA ASN A 214 16.57 23.28 20.11
C ASN A 214 17.09 24.21 21.24
N HIS A 215 16.91 23.83 22.50
CA HIS A 215 17.46 24.57 23.64
C HIS A 215 18.96 24.35 23.84
N ALA A 216 19.55 23.25 23.39
CA ALA A 216 21.00 23.07 23.46
C ALA A 216 21.74 24.06 22.54
N LEU A 217 21.17 24.38 21.37
CA LEU A 217 21.74 25.36 20.44
C LEU A 217 21.84 26.78 21.02
N SER A 218 21.00 27.16 21.99
CA SER A 218 21.03 28.50 22.59
C SER A 218 22.19 28.72 23.57
N HIS A 219 22.87 27.64 23.98
CA HIS A 219 24.01 27.70 24.91
C HIS A 219 25.33 27.95 24.18
N TYR A 220 25.33 27.82 22.85
CA TYR A 220 26.45 28.19 22.01
C TYR A 220 26.42 29.68 21.70
N ASP A 221 27.61 30.25 21.52
CA ASP A 221 27.76 31.59 20.98
C ASP A 221 27.08 31.68 19.60
N GLN A 222 26.03 32.50 19.55
CA GLN A 222 25.20 32.66 18.37
C GLN A 222 25.97 33.35 17.24
N ASP A 223 26.93 34.22 17.56
CA ASP A 223 27.71 34.92 16.56
C ASP A 223 28.67 33.96 15.88
N ILE A 224 29.31 33.07 16.64
CA ILE A 224 30.16 31.99 16.09
C ILE A 224 29.33 31.00 15.26
N LEU A 225 28.16 30.59 15.76
CA LEU A 225 27.28 29.69 15.02
C LEU A 225 26.86 30.28 13.66
N GLN A 226 26.51 31.57 13.65
CA GLN A 226 25.97 32.23 12.47
C GLN A 226 27.04 32.67 11.47
N SER A 227 28.23 33.07 11.93
CA SER A 227 29.31 33.56 11.07
C SER A 227 30.25 32.46 10.57
N ILE A 228 30.46 31.40 11.37
CA ILE A 228 31.47 30.38 11.08
C ILE A 228 30.81 29.02 10.80
N ILE A 229 30.00 28.52 11.73
CA ILE A 229 29.53 27.12 11.67
C ILE A 229 28.49 26.93 10.55
N ILE A 230 27.49 27.80 10.45
CA ILE A 230 26.44 27.71 9.43
C ILE A 230 27.02 27.86 8.00
N PRO A 231 27.82 28.89 7.67
CA PRO A 231 28.44 29.00 6.34
C PRO A 231 29.38 27.83 6.02
N GLY A 232 30.16 27.37 7.00
CA GLY A 232 31.02 26.20 6.84
C GLY A 232 30.25 24.91 6.54
N LEU A 233 29.11 24.72 7.21
CA LEU A 233 28.20 23.59 6.97
C LEU A 233 27.58 23.65 5.57
N GLU A 234 27.08 24.82 5.15
CA GLU A 234 26.54 25.02 3.80
C GLU A 234 27.59 24.71 2.73
N TYR A 235 28.79 25.25 2.88
CA TYR A 235 29.88 25.03 1.94
C TYR A 235 30.21 23.54 1.80
N GLU A 236 30.36 22.81 2.91
CA GLU A 236 30.72 21.39 2.88
C GLU A 236 29.61 20.50 2.30
N ILE A 237 28.33 20.82 2.57
CA ILE A 237 27.20 20.12 1.95
C ILE A 237 27.23 20.32 0.43
N ASN A 238 27.41 21.56 -0.03
CA ASN A 238 27.46 21.89 -1.45
C ASN A 238 28.71 21.31 -2.13
N LYS A 239 29.85 21.31 -1.44
CA LYS A 239 31.07 20.65 -1.90
C LYS A 239 30.88 19.15 -2.07
N ASN A 240 30.21 18.48 -1.13
CA ASN A 240 29.88 17.06 -1.29
C ASN A 240 28.98 16.81 -2.52
N TYR A 241 28.03 17.71 -2.82
CA TYR A 241 27.26 17.61 -4.07
C TYR A 241 28.10 17.83 -5.33
N LEU A 242 29.08 18.73 -5.30
CA LEU A 242 30.02 18.93 -6.40
C LEU A 242 30.96 17.75 -6.58
N ASP A 243 31.45 17.16 -5.50
CA ASP A 243 32.26 15.93 -5.54
C ASP A 243 31.45 14.79 -6.19
N GLU A 244 30.18 14.61 -5.81
CA GLU A 244 29.28 13.62 -6.43
C GLU A 244 29.05 13.89 -7.92
N LEU A 245 28.85 15.15 -8.32
CA LEU A 245 28.72 15.54 -9.72
C LEU A 245 30.01 15.28 -10.49
N ARG A 246 31.16 15.60 -9.91
CA ARG A 246 32.48 15.36 -10.49
C ARG A 246 32.71 13.87 -10.73
N THR A 247 32.42 13.02 -9.74
CA THR A 247 32.51 11.55 -9.90
C THR A 247 31.60 11.06 -11.02
N ILE A 248 30.38 11.57 -11.15
CA ILE A 248 29.47 11.19 -12.23
C ILE A 248 30.05 11.58 -13.60
N LEU A 249 30.62 12.78 -13.74
CA LEU A 249 31.15 13.27 -15.00
C LEU A 249 32.49 12.63 -15.37
N GLN A 250 33.40 12.43 -14.41
CA GLN A 250 34.77 11.98 -14.71
C GLN A 250 34.91 10.46 -14.71
N GLU A 251 34.29 9.76 -13.76
CA GLU A 251 34.50 8.31 -13.57
C GLU A 251 33.40 7.47 -14.24
N LYS A 252 32.16 7.96 -14.26
CA LYS A 252 31.00 7.16 -14.71
C LYS A 252 30.55 7.46 -16.13
N GLY A 253 30.75 8.70 -16.60
CA GLY A 253 30.31 9.13 -17.92
C GLY A 253 28.78 9.12 -18.11
N PRO A 254 28.31 9.15 -19.37
CA PRO A 254 26.88 9.01 -19.67
C PRO A 254 26.37 7.64 -19.23
N TYR A 255 25.11 7.58 -18.81
CA TYR A 255 24.51 6.29 -18.44
C TYR A 255 24.36 5.41 -19.67
N GLU A 256 24.89 4.19 -19.61
CA GLU A 256 24.77 3.19 -20.67
C GLU A 256 23.44 2.42 -20.54
N ALA A 257 22.59 2.52 -21.56
CA ALA A 257 21.38 1.74 -21.67
C ALA A 257 21.74 0.28 -22.01
N VAL A 258 21.84 -0.57 -20.98
CA VAL A 258 22.15 -2.00 -21.16
C VAL A 258 20.88 -2.83 -21.16
N ILE A 259 20.74 -3.72 -22.14
CA ILE A 259 19.71 -4.75 -22.16
C ILE A 259 20.12 -5.87 -21.21
N LYS A 260 19.23 -6.23 -20.29
CA LYS A 260 19.37 -7.38 -19.39
C LYS A 260 18.17 -8.29 -19.53
N GLU A 261 18.31 -9.54 -19.10
CA GLU A 261 17.23 -10.50 -19.12
C GLU A 261 16.66 -10.71 -17.71
N THR A 262 15.34 -10.90 -17.63
CA THR A 262 14.68 -11.36 -16.40
C THR A 262 14.22 -12.80 -16.53
N ASN A 263 14.52 -13.60 -15.50
CA ASN A 263 14.04 -14.99 -15.36
C ASN A 263 12.76 -15.06 -14.51
N SER A 264 11.95 -13.98 -14.50
CA SER A 264 10.71 -13.95 -13.73
C SER A 264 9.53 -14.61 -14.45
N GLY A 265 9.63 -14.76 -15.77
CA GLY A 265 8.70 -15.52 -16.59
C GLY A 265 9.20 -16.93 -16.86
N ILE A 266 8.51 -17.63 -17.75
CA ILE A 266 8.87 -19.00 -18.17
C ILE A 266 10.03 -18.95 -19.16
N VAL A 267 10.01 -17.94 -20.03
CA VAL A 267 11.06 -17.62 -20.98
C VAL A 267 11.77 -16.36 -20.46
N PRO A 268 13.11 -16.29 -20.55
CA PRO A 268 13.83 -15.06 -20.22
C PRO A 268 13.32 -13.90 -21.07
N LEU A 269 12.97 -12.78 -20.43
CA LEU A 269 12.45 -11.59 -21.09
C LEU A 269 13.48 -10.46 -21.04
N PRO A 270 13.87 -9.89 -22.19
CA PRO A 270 14.80 -8.78 -22.22
C PRO A 270 14.12 -7.50 -21.70
N TYR A 271 14.88 -6.64 -21.03
CA TYR A 271 14.46 -5.33 -20.57
C TYR A 271 15.64 -4.36 -20.51
N ILE A 272 15.37 -3.06 -20.65
CA ILE A 272 16.40 -2.03 -20.56
C ILE A 272 16.56 -1.58 -19.10
N MET A 273 17.80 -1.58 -18.63
CA MET A 273 18.13 -0.93 -17.36
C MET A 273 18.06 0.59 -17.52
N GLN A 274 17.30 1.24 -16.65
CA GLN A 274 17.09 2.69 -16.68
C GLN A 274 17.30 3.26 -15.27
N PRO A 275 17.97 4.42 -15.13
CA PRO A 275 18.19 5.08 -13.84
C PRO A 275 16.98 5.92 -13.42
N THR A 276 16.03 6.14 -14.33
CA THR A 276 14.83 6.95 -14.12
C THR A 276 13.81 6.24 -13.23
N LYS A 277 13.00 7.04 -12.51
CA LYS A 277 11.91 6.50 -11.69
C LYS A 277 10.81 5.87 -12.53
N HIS A 278 10.46 6.53 -13.63
CA HIS A 278 9.53 5.98 -14.61
C HIS A 278 10.33 5.12 -15.58
N LYS A 279 9.95 3.85 -15.68
CA LYS A 279 10.70 2.84 -16.40
C LYS A 279 9.88 2.38 -17.60
N ILE A 280 10.28 2.81 -18.78
CA ILE A 280 9.54 2.61 -20.03
C ILE A 280 9.54 1.12 -20.38
N GLY A 281 8.42 0.59 -20.87
CA GLY A 281 8.25 -0.81 -21.29
C GLY A 281 8.17 -1.86 -20.17
N ARG A 282 8.45 -1.49 -18.90
CA ARG A 282 8.40 -2.48 -17.79
C ARG A 282 6.99 -2.93 -17.42
N GLU A 283 5.99 -2.09 -17.65
CA GLU A 283 4.60 -2.45 -17.41
C GLU A 283 4.13 -3.52 -18.40
N GLU A 284 4.41 -3.31 -19.69
CA GLU A 284 4.14 -4.25 -20.77
C GLU A 284 4.84 -5.58 -20.52
N LEU A 285 6.13 -5.56 -20.14
CA LEU A 285 6.87 -6.75 -19.73
C LEU A 285 6.22 -7.46 -18.54
N ALA A 286 5.75 -6.73 -17.53
CA ALA A 286 5.08 -7.34 -16.38
C ALA A 286 3.74 -7.97 -16.76
N VAL A 287 3.01 -7.39 -17.72
CA VAL A 287 1.79 -7.98 -18.28
C VAL A 287 2.12 -9.26 -19.04
N LEU A 288 3.19 -9.26 -19.84
CA LEU A 288 3.65 -10.45 -20.57
C LEU A 288 4.08 -11.57 -19.64
N VAL A 289 4.85 -11.29 -18.57
CA VAL A 289 5.19 -12.29 -17.53
C VAL A 289 3.94 -12.91 -16.93
N LYS A 290 2.95 -12.07 -16.57
CA LYS A 290 1.67 -12.56 -16.01
C LYS A 290 0.90 -13.40 -17.01
N ARG A 291 0.91 -13.03 -18.29
CA ARG A 291 0.24 -13.78 -19.35
C ARG A 291 0.92 -15.14 -19.60
N GLN A 292 2.25 -15.17 -19.68
CA GLN A 292 3.04 -16.40 -19.79
C GLN A 292 2.75 -17.38 -18.65
N THR A 293 2.88 -16.90 -17.40
CA THR A 293 2.62 -17.71 -16.20
C THR A 293 1.18 -18.21 -16.16
N PHE A 294 0.21 -17.37 -16.52
CA PHE A 294 -1.19 -17.76 -16.61
C PHE A 294 -1.44 -18.84 -17.67
N CYS A 295 -0.97 -18.66 -18.90
CA CYS A 295 -1.18 -19.62 -19.99
C CYS A 295 -0.56 -20.98 -19.68
N LEU A 296 0.68 -21.02 -19.15
CA LEU A 296 1.32 -22.27 -18.75
C LEU A 296 0.59 -22.93 -17.59
N ARG A 297 0.20 -22.17 -16.57
CA ARG A 297 -0.54 -22.70 -15.43
C ARG A 297 -1.86 -23.31 -15.90
N MET A 298 -2.58 -22.64 -16.79
CA MET A 298 -3.81 -23.14 -17.39
C MET A 298 -3.57 -24.43 -18.20
N MET A 299 -2.53 -24.48 -19.03
CA MET A 299 -2.16 -25.69 -19.77
C MET A 299 -1.79 -26.85 -18.84
N LYS A 300 -0.93 -26.62 -17.85
CA LYS A 300 -0.53 -27.65 -16.86
C LYS A 300 -1.75 -28.24 -16.14
N ILE A 301 -2.68 -27.39 -15.71
CA ILE A 301 -3.90 -27.82 -15.02
C ILE A 301 -4.86 -28.55 -15.96
N TRP A 302 -5.00 -28.07 -17.20
CA TRP A 302 -5.86 -28.71 -18.20
C TRP A 302 -5.34 -30.10 -18.57
N GLU A 303 -4.04 -30.27 -18.77
CA GLU A 303 -3.37 -31.53 -19.09
C GLU A 303 -3.00 -32.35 -17.83
N ALA A 304 -3.50 -31.98 -16.65
CA ALA A 304 -3.18 -32.67 -15.40
C ALA A 304 -3.87 -34.03 -15.32
N ASP A 305 -3.08 -35.10 -15.34
CA ASP A 305 -3.58 -36.46 -15.11
C ASP A 305 -3.57 -36.87 -13.63
N LYS A 306 -2.81 -36.15 -12.81
CA LYS A 306 -2.64 -36.36 -11.37
C LYS A 306 -2.59 -35.01 -10.66
N GLU A 307 -2.71 -35.04 -9.33
CA GLU A 307 -2.57 -33.85 -8.50
C GLU A 307 -1.22 -33.17 -8.76
N LEU A 308 -1.26 -31.89 -9.11
CA LEU A 308 -0.06 -31.09 -9.33
C LEU A 308 0.52 -30.64 -7.98
N PRO A 309 1.76 -30.99 -7.62
CA PRO A 309 2.35 -30.65 -6.31
C PRO A 309 2.58 -29.15 -6.12
N GLU A 310 2.67 -28.39 -7.21
CA GLU A 310 2.86 -26.93 -7.21
C GLU A 310 1.55 -26.16 -6.97
N GLU A 311 0.39 -26.82 -7.04
CA GLU A 311 -0.92 -26.19 -7.06
C GLU A 311 -1.84 -26.74 -5.97
N ASN A 312 -2.64 -25.88 -5.36
CA ASN A 312 -3.61 -26.31 -4.34
C ASN A 312 -4.88 -26.82 -5.02
N MET A 313 -5.01 -28.14 -5.11
CA MET A 313 -6.23 -28.78 -5.57
C MET A 313 -7.31 -28.73 -4.47
N GLN A 314 -8.55 -28.46 -4.85
CA GLN A 314 -9.70 -28.55 -3.95
C GLN A 314 -10.14 -30.00 -3.76
N ARG A 315 -10.99 -30.25 -2.76
CA ARG A 315 -11.56 -31.58 -2.48
C ARG A 315 -12.33 -32.16 -3.67
N ASP A 316 -12.89 -31.29 -4.50
CA ASP A 316 -13.69 -31.67 -5.66
C ASP A 316 -12.82 -31.92 -6.92
N GLY A 317 -11.49 -31.85 -6.79
CA GLY A 317 -10.55 -32.02 -7.91
C GLY A 317 -10.35 -30.77 -8.78
N SER A 318 -10.93 -29.64 -8.38
CA SER A 318 -10.81 -28.36 -9.10
C SER A 318 -9.61 -27.54 -8.65
N TYR A 319 -9.18 -26.62 -9.51
CA TYR A 319 -8.10 -25.68 -9.25
C TYR A 319 -8.60 -24.24 -9.34
N ILE A 320 -8.11 -23.37 -8.44
CA ILE A 320 -8.47 -21.95 -8.42
C ILE A 320 -7.53 -21.18 -9.36
N ILE A 321 -8.06 -20.69 -10.48
CA ILE A 321 -7.31 -19.85 -11.42
C ILE A 321 -8.03 -18.52 -11.59
N LYS A 322 -7.52 -17.49 -10.90
CA LYS A 322 -8.07 -16.13 -11.02
C LYS A 322 -7.90 -15.60 -12.44
N ARG A 323 -8.95 -14.93 -12.93
CA ARG A 323 -9.11 -14.41 -14.31
C ARG A 323 -9.23 -15.48 -15.39
N SER A 324 -9.44 -16.74 -15.03
CA SER A 324 -9.80 -17.79 -15.99
C SER A 324 -11.25 -17.67 -16.47
N LYS A 325 -12.09 -16.91 -15.75
CA LYS A 325 -13.56 -16.91 -15.92
C LYS A 325 -14.16 -18.32 -15.78
N GLY A 326 -13.52 -19.15 -14.95
CA GLY A 326 -14.00 -20.47 -14.58
C GLY A 326 -15.28 -20.42 -13.74
N TRP A 327 -15.67 -21.57 -13.19
CA TRP A 327 -16.95 -21.74 -12.52
C TRP A 327 -17.00 -21.01 -11.16
N GLY A 328 -18.07 -20.24 -10.95
CA GLY A 328 -18.38 -19.56 -9.69
C GLY A 328 -17.46 -18.38 -9.33
N ASP A 329 -17.70 -17.78 -8.17
CA ASP A 329 -16.99 -16.58 -7.69
C ASP A 329 -15.47 -16.78 -7.52
N GLN A 330 -15.05 -18.03 -7.32
CA GLN A 330 -13.64 -18.40 -7.16
C GLN A 330 -12.95 -18.75 -8.48
N GLU A 331 -13.69 -18.79 -9.60
CA GLU A 331 -13.21 -19.14 -10.93
C GLU A 331 -12.48 -20.49 -10.96
N LEU A 332 -13.24 -21.54 -10.70
CA LEU A 332 -12.76 -22.93 -10.64
C LEU A 332 -12.58 -23.51 -12.04
N VAL A 333 -11.46 -24.19 -12.23
CA VAL A 333 -11.11 -24.91 -13.46
C VAL A 333 -10.86 -26.37 -13.13
N TYR A 334 -11.46 -27.27 -13.90
CA TYR A 334 -11.23 -28.71 -13.79
C TYR A 334 -10.25 -29.17 -14.89
N PRO A 335 -9.46 -30.23 -14.63
CA PRO A 335 -8.63 -30.86 -15.66
C PRO A 335 -9.46 -31.42 -16.82
N ARG A 336 -8.85 -31.60 -17.99
CA ARG A 336 -9.48 -32.21 -19.16
C ARG A 336 -10.10 -33.57 -18.82
N GLN A 337 -9.39 -34.39 -18.04
CA GLN A 337 -9.86 -35.71 -17.62
C GLN A 337 -11.22 -35.69 -16.92
N TYR A 338 -11.52 -34.63 -16.16
CA TYR A 338 -12.81 -34.50 -15.49
C TYR A 338 -13.94 -34.41 -16.51
N TYR A 339 -13.79 -33.56 -17.53
CA TYR A 339 -14.78 -33.40 -18.59
C TYR A 339 -14.84 -34.61 -19.52
N GLN A 340 -13.69 -35.25 -19.77
CA GLN A 340 -13.61 -36.42 -20.63
C GLN A 340 -14.48 -37.58 -20.11
N LYS A 341 -14.52 -37.81 -18.79
CA LYS A 341 -15.41 -38.82 -18.18
C LYS A 341 -16.90 -38.60 -18.49
N TYR A 342 -17.33 -37.34 -18.62
CA TYR A 342 -18.71 -37.03 -19.00
C TYR A 342 -18.95 -37.26 -20.47
N CYS A 343 -18.02 -36.83 -21.33
CA CYS A 343 -18.06 -37.14 -22.76
C CYS A 343 -18.15 -38.66 -22.96
N ASP A 344 -17.18 -39.43 -22.44
CA ASP A 344 -17.13 -40.89 -22.56
C ASP A 344 -18.44 -41.57 -22.10
N GLY A 345 -19.10 -41.02 -21.07
CA GLY A 345 -20.39 -41.51 -20.57
C GLY A 345 -21.56 -41.26 -21.53
N GLU A 346 -21.63 -40.08 -22.15
CA GLU A 346 -22.63 -39.74 -23.17
C GLU A 346 -22.38 -40.51 -24.47
N GLU A 347 -21.11 -40.63 -24.90
CA GLU A 347 -20.73 -41.46 -26.05
C GLU A 347 -21.22 -42.91 -25.86
N LEU A 348 -20.97 -43.48 -24.68
CA LEU A 348 -21.42 -44.82 -24.33
C LEU A 348 -22.96 -44.94 -24.33
N PHE A 349 -23.66 -43.94 -23.80
CA PHE A 349 -25.12 -43.92 -23.75
C PHE A 349 -25.74 -43.90 -25.15
N GLU A 350 -25.27 -43.02 -26.03
CA GLU A 350 -25.77 -42.93 -27.41
C GLU A 350 -25.48 -44.21 -28.22
N VAL A 351 -24.30 -44.80 -28.03
CA VAL A 351 -23.95 -46.09 -28.63
C VAL A 351 -24.90 -47.19 -28.15
N LEU A 352 -25.17 -47.28 -26.85
CA LEU A 352 -26.09 -48.28 -26.28
C LEU A 352 -27.53 -48.09 -26.82
N LEU A 353 -27.99 -46.85 -26.89
CA LEU A 353 -29.30 -46.50 -27.44
C LEU A 353 -29.41 -46.89 -28.92
N GLN A 354 -28.35 -46.65 -29.72
CA GLN A 354 -28.31 -47.07 -31.11
C GLN A 354 -28.31 -48.61 -31.25
N ILE A 355 -27.63 -49.34 -30.36
CA ILE A 355 -27.66 -50.81 -30.31
C ILE A 355 -29.09 -51.30 -30.08
N GLU A 356 -29.82 -50.71 -29.13
CA GLU A 356 -31.21 -51.08 -28.85
C GLU A 356 -32.15 -50.76 -30.02
N ILE A 357 -32.00 -49.60 -30.66
CA ILE A 357 -32.77 -49.23 -31.86
C ILE A 357 -32.52 -50.21 -33.00
N ASN A 358 -31.25 -50.58 -33.23
CA ASN A 358 -30.87 -51.55 -34.27
C ASN A 358 -31.41 -52.95 -33.97
N LYS A 359 -31.41 -53.39 -32.70
CA LYS A 359 -32.04 -54.64 -32.25
C LYS A 359 -33.55 -54.64 -32.51
N ASN A 360 -34.25 -53.57 -32.15
CA ASN A 360 -35.70 -53.44 -32.35
C ASN A 360 -36.08 -53.40 -33.84
N LYS A 361 -35.25 -52.79 -34.68
CA LYS A 361 -35.47 -52.70 -36.14
C LYS A 361 -34.89 -53.89 -36.94
N LYS A 362 -34.25 -54.87 -36.28
CA LYS A 362 -33.55 -56.01 -36.91
C LYS A 362 -32.49 -55.62 -37.96
N VAL A 363 -31.87 -54.46 -37.81
CA VAL A 363 -30.84 -53.97 -38.73
C VAL A 363 -29.47 -54.46 -38.25
N LYS A 364 -28.72 -55.17 -39.11
CA LYS A 364 -27.37 -55.71 -38.84
C LYS A 364 -26.24 -54.81 -39.37
N THR A 365 -26.41 -53.50 -39.37
CA THR A 365 -25.33 -52.59 -39.79
C THR A 365 -24.31 -52.42 -38.66
N PRO A 366 -23.01 -52.47 -38.94
CA PRO A 366 -21.97 -52.14 -37.96
C PRO A 366 -22.15 -50.69 -37.49
N ILE A 367 -21.95 -50.45 -36.20
CA ILE A 367 -22.04 -49.13 -35.60
C ILE A 367 -20.70 -48.42 -35.83
N ASP A 368 -20.78 -47.21 -36.37
CA ASP A 368 -19.66 -46.33 -36.58
C ASP A 368 -19.46 -45.47 -35.33
N PHE A 369 -18.40 -45.75 -34.55
CA PHE A 369 -18.15 -45.11 -33.27
C PHE A 369 -17.70 -43.65 -33.41
N ASP A 370 -17.05 -43.30 -34.52
CA ASP A 370 -16.52 -41.95 -34.74
C ASP A 370 -17.64 -40.90 -34.88
N LYS A 371 -18.85 -41.32 -35.26
CA LYS A 371 -20.04 -40.45 -35.32
C LYS A 371 -20.53 -39.99 -33.95
N TYR A 372 -20.16 -40.70 -32.89
CA TYR A 372 -20.60 -40.43 -31.52
C TYR A 372 -19.47 -39.84 -30.69
N TYR A 373 -18.42 -39.26 -31.29
CA TYR A 373 -17.34 -38.64 -30.54
C TYR A 373 -17.76 -37.28 -29.97
N TRP A 374 -17.99 -37.22 -28.66
CA TRP A 374 -18.32 -36.02 -27.91
C TRP A 374 -17.08 -35.25 -27.44
N GLY A 375 -15.88 -35.83 -27.58
CA GLY A 375 -14.62 -35.22 -27.17
C GLY A 375 -14.12 -34.04 -28.03
N GLU A 376 -14.76 -33.74 -29.17
CA GLU A 376 -14.33 -32.68 -30.11
C GLU A 376 -14.16 -31.31 -29.42
N SER A 377 -15.08 -30.96 -28.53
CA SER A 377 -15.03 -29.69 -27.78
C SER A 377 -13.81 -29.60 -26.85
N LEU A 378 -13.36 -30.74 -26.30
CA LEU A 378 -12.17 -30.82 -25.46
C LEU A 378 -10.89 -30.67 -26.29
N ASP A 379 -10.89 -31.20 -27.51
CA ASP A 379 -9.77 -31.07 -28.45
C ASP A 379 -9.61 -29.63 -28.94
N ILE A 380 -10.71 -28.98 -29.32
CA ILE A 380 -10.73 -27.55 -29.68
C ILE A 380 -10.16 -26.71 -28.53
N SER A 381 -10.61 -26.98 -27.29
CA SER A 381 -10.13 -26.26 -26.10
C SER A 381 -8.63 -26.47 -25.85
N SER A 382 -8.14 -27.70 -26.06
CA SER A 382 -6.72 -28.03 -25.91
C SER A 382 -5.86 -27.35 -26.97
N GLN A 383 -6.32 -27.32 -28.23
CA GLN A 383 -5.64 -26.61 -29.31
C GLN A 383 -5.60 -25.11 -29.05
N TYR A 384 -6.70 -24.52 -28.59
CA TYR A 384 -6.77 -23.10 -28.24
C TYR A 384 -5.75 -22.73 -27.16
N LEU A 385 -5.67 -23.50 -26.07
CA LEU A 385 -4.70 -23.25 -25.01
C LEU A 385 -3.25 -23.31 -25.51
N ARG A 386 -2.93 -24.30 -26.36
CA ARG A 386 -1.61 -24.43 -26.98
C ARG A 386 -1.30 -23.26 -27.92
N GLN A 387 -2.27 -22.80 -28.72
CA GLN A 387 -2.11 -21.66 -29.61
C GLN A 387 -1.86 -20.37 -28.82
N GLU A 388 -2.63 -20.11 -27.76
CA GLU A 388 -2.43 -18.94 -26.91
C GLU A 388 -1.07 -18.97 -26.21
N TYR A 389 -0.64 -20.12 -25.71
CA TYR A 389 0.70 -20.27 -25.13
C TYR A 389 1.80 -19.98 -26.16
N ASN A 390 1.72 -20.57 -27.35
CA ASN A 390 2.68 -20.32 -28.43
C ASN A 390 2.71 -18.85 -28.86
N LYS A 391 1.54 -18.19 -28.90
CA LYS A 391 1.44 -16.76 -29.17
C LYS A 391 2.17 -15.95 -28.10
N THR A 392 2.02 -16.27 -26.82
CA THR A 392 2.72 -15.57 -25.74
C THR A 392 4.25 -15.77 -25.75
N ILE A 393 4.72 -16.92 -26.26
CA ILE A 393 6.15 -17.15 -26.47
C ILE A 393 6.68 -16.33 -27.65
N LYS A 394 5.93 -16.23 -28.74
CA LYS A 394 6.33 -15.38 -29.88
C LYS A 394 6.37 -13.90 -29.48
N GLU A 395 5.38 -13.44 -28.72
CA GLU A 395 5.33 -12.07 -28.17
C GLU A 395 6.48 -11.78 -27.19
N SER A 396 7.18 -12.79 -26.66
CA SER A 396 8.29 -12.60 -25.71
C SER A 396 9.63 -12.28 -26.39
N GLN A 397 9.76 -12.56 -27.68
CA GLN A 397 10.94 -12.27 -28.50
C GLN A 397 10.92 -10.80 -28.97
N ILE A 398 10.97 -9.87 -28.02
CA ILE A 398 10.92 -8.44 -28.30
C ILE A 398 12.31 -7.94 -28.66
N ASP A 399 12.44 -7.30 -29.82
CA ASP A 399 13.65 -6.55 -30.17
C ASP A 399 13.64 -5.18 -29.47
N LEU A 400 14.56 -5.00 -28.51
CA LEU A 400 14.73 -3.76 -27.74
C LEU A 400 15.87 -2.88 -28.24
N LEU A 401 16.59 -3.28 -29.29
CA LEU A 401 17.66 -2.49 -29.90
C LEU A 401 17.23 -1.07 -30.31
N PRO A 402 16.09 -0.84 -30.99
CA PRO A 402 15.72 0.52 -31.40
C PRO A 402 15.45 1.43 -30.19
N LEU A 403 14.76 0.91 -29.17
CA LEU A 403 14.48 1.63 -27.94
C LEU A 403 15.78 1.92 -27.16
N GLN A 404 16.72 0.98 -27.14
CA GLN A 404 18.03 1.17 -26.52
C GLN A 404 18.79 2.31 -27.17
N GLN A 405 18.86 2.36 -28.50
CA GLN A 405 19.54 3.42 -29.23
C GLN A 405 18.89 4.80 -28.99
N GLU A 406 17.56 4.86 -28.97
CA GLU A 406 16.84 6.10 -28.67
C GLU A 406 17.15 6.61 -27.25
N LEU A 407 17.13 5.71 -26.26
CA LEU A 407 17.45 6.04 -24.87
C LEU A 407 18.92 6.45 -24.71
N GLN A 408 19.84 5.78 -25.40
CA GLN A 408 21.25 6.13 -25.34
C GLN A 408 21.51 7.54 -25.89
N LYS A 409 20.86 7.91 -27.01
CA LYS A 409 20.92 9.28 -27.55
C LYS A 409 20.40 10.30 -26.54
N LYS A 410 19.29 10.00 -25.85
CA LYS A 410 18.74 10.86 -24.80
C LYS A 410 19.72 11.00 -23.61
N TYR A 411 20.33 9.91 -23.16
CA TYR A 411 21.29 9.92 -22.06
C TYR A 411 22.57 10.67 -22.39
N ASN A 412 23.09 10.53 -23.61
CA ASN A 412 24.24 11.30 -24.09
C ASN A 412 23.91 12.80 -24.12
N ALA A 413 22.77 13.18 -24.70
CA ALA A 413 22.37 14.59 -24.76
C ALA A 413 22.14 15.21 -23.36
N GLU A 414 21.60 14.45 -22.40
CA GLU A 414 21.50 14.91 -21.01
C GLU A 414 22.86 15.04 -20.31
N TYR A 415 23.80 14.16 -20.65
CA TYR A 415 25.16 14.19 -20.13
C TYR A 415 25.91 15.43 -20.65
N ASP A 416 25.85 15.70 -21.95
CA ASP A 416 26.49 16.87 -22.58
C ASP A 416 26.00 18.18 -21.93
N LYS A 417 24.68 18.32 -21.71
CA LYS A 417 24.11 19.46 -20.99
C LYS A 417 24.62 19.60 -19.56
N LYS A 418 24.93 18.49 -18.88
CA LYS A 418 25.53 18.53 -17.53
C LYS A 418 27.00 18.94 -17.59
N VAL A 419 27.74 18.47 -18.59
CA VAL A 419 29.13 18.87 -18.83
C VAL A 419 29.22 20.38 -19.09
N GLU A 420 28.37 20.92 -19.97
CA GLU A 420 28.31 22.37 -20.24
C GLU A 420 28.04 23.19 -18.97
N LYS A 421 27.06 22.76 -18.16
CA LYS A 421 26.77 23.38 -16.87
C LYS A 421 27.96 23.28 -15.89
N TYR A 422 28.61 22.13 -15.82
CA TYR A 422 29.76 21.97 -14.95
C TYR A 422 30.95 22.85 -15.39
N ASN A 423 31.17 23.00 -16.69
CA ASN A 423 32.22 23.86 -17.24
C ASN A 423 31.94 25.34 -16.95
N THR A 424 30.70 25.80 -17.15
CA THR A 424 30.31 27.19 -16.79
C THR A 424 30.45 27.44 -15.30
N LEU A 425 30.05 26.48 -14.45
CA LEU A 425 30.28 26.56 -13.01
C LEU A 425 31.78 26.62 -12.68
N SER A 426 32.60 25.77 -13.28
CA SER A 426 34.05 25.75 -13.07
C SER A 426 34.71 27.09 -13.41
N MET A 427 34.35 27.69 -14.56
CA MET A 427 34.82 29.04 -14.93
C MET A 427 34.38 30.10 -13.91
N ASN A 428 33.14 30.04 -13.44
CA ASN A 428 32.64 30.97 -12.43
C ASN A 428 33.35 30.79 -11.07
N LEU A 429 33.64 29.55 -10.66
CA LEU A 429 34.37 29.27 -9.43
C LEU A 429 35.81 29.78 -9.47
N ILE A 430 36.48 29.65 -10.62
CA ILE A 430 37.84 30.20 -10.85
C ILE A 430 37.80 31.74 -10.82
N LYS A 431 36.81 32.34 -11.50
CA LYS A 431 36.67 33.80 -11.56
C LYS A 431 36.44 34.44 -10.19
N HIS A 432 35.68 33.77 -9.32
CA HIS A 432 35.27 34.31 -8.03
C HIS A 432 36.11 33.84 -6.83
N ASN A 433 37.08 32.92 -7.03
CA ASN A 433 37.94 32.35 -5.97
C ASN A 433 37.17 32.03 -4.68
N VAL A 434 36.24 31.07 -4.76
CA VAL A 434 35.28 30.79 -3.69
C VAL A 434 35.91 29.99 -2.55
N PHE A 435 35.88 30.54 -1.33
CA PHE A 435 36.32 29.90 -0.09
C PHE A 435 35.15 29.62 0.86
N LYS A 436 35.39 28.88 1.95
CA LYS A 436 34.38 28.50 2.96
C LYS A 436 33.57 29.68 3.49
N HIS A 437 34.20 30.85 3.62
CA HIS A 437 33.59 32.07 4.16
C HIS A 437 33.63 33.22 3.15
N SER A 438 33.48 32.94 1.85
CA SER A 438 33.41 33.98 0.82
C SER A 438 32.23 34.95 1.01
N GLU A 439 31.27 34.59 1.88
CA GLU A 439 30.11 35.39 2.26
C GLU A 439 30.41 36.57 3.21
N ILE A 440 31.65 36.76 3.69
CA ILE A 440 31.98 37.79 4.69
C ILE A 440 32.24 39.19 4.07
N VAL A 441 32.52 39.29 2.76
CA VAL A 441 32.95 40.55 2.11
C VAL A 441 31.79 41.29 1.42
N SER A 442 31.51 42.52 1.86
CA SER A 442 30.35 43.33 1.46
C SER A 442 30.58 44.23 0.23
N PRO A 443 29.68 44.20 -0.78
CA PRO A 443 29.34 45.39 -1.56
C PRO A 443 28.11 46.11 -0.99
N VAL A 444 27.99 47.43 -1.25
CA VAL A 444 26.93 48.31 -0.75
C VAL A 444 25.57 47.94 -1.42
N ASN A 445 24.46 47.82 -0.67
CA ASN A 445 23.04 47.62 -1.11
C ASN A 445 22.55 46.25 -1.65
N CYS A 446 22.05 45.33 -0.81
CA CYS A 446 21.19 44.21 -1.28
C CYS A 446 20.03 43.97 -0.31
N ASN A 447 18.80 44.10 -0.81
CA ASN A 447 17.58 43.64 -0.15
C ASN A 447 17.04 42.46 -0.99
N THR A 448 17.34 41.22 -0.61
CA THR A 448 17.09 40.04 -1.46
C THR A 448 15.89 39.19 -1.04
N ILE A 449 15.47 39.19 0.22
CA ILE A 449 14.33 38.37 0.67
C ILE A 449 13.01 38.75 -0.01
N TYR A 450 12.81 40.04 -0.33
CA TYR A 450 11.57 40.53 -0.93
C TYR A 450 11.50 40.32 -2.45
N ASN A 451 12.65 40.21 -3.12
CA ASN A 451 12.73 40.03 -4.56
C ASN A 451 12.48 38.54 -4.90
N GLY A 452 11.22 38.17 -5.10
CA GLY A 452 10.84 36.85 -5.64
C GLY A 452 10.01 35.95 -4.72
N LEU A 453 9.18 36.51 -3.84
CA LEU A 453 8.26 35.74 -2.98
C LEU A 453 7.39 34.74 -3.76
N GLU A 454 6.97 35.07 -4.97
CA GLU A 454 6.14 34.21 -5.83
C GLU A 454 6.84 32.92 -6.28
N LYS A 455 8.18 32.93 -6.35
CA LYS A 455 8.99 31.76 -6.75
C LYS A 455 9.40 30.89 -5.56
N ARG A 456 9.20 31.38 -4.33
CA ARG A 456 9.63 30.69 -3.10
C ARG A 456 8.55 29.74 -2.61
N SER A 457 8.98 28.59 -2.10
CA SER A 457 8.12 27.64 -1.39
C SER A 457 8.52 27.63 0.08
N ILE A 458 7.61 27.27 0.99
CA ILE A 458 7.94 27.14 2.43
C ILE A 458 9.09 26.16 2.68
N ASP A 459 9.14 25.07 1.91
CA ASP A 459 10.23 24.10 1.97
C ASP A 459 11.60 24.66 1.50
N LYS A 460 11.60 25.85 0.86
CA LYS A 460 12.77 26.53 0.29
C LYS A 460 12.76 28.02 0.70
N PHE A 461 12.87 28.25 2.00
CA PHE A 461 12.84 29.59 2.57
C PHE A 461 14.12 29.81 3.41
N PRO A 462 14.97 30.81 3.12
CA PRO A 462 16.18 31.08 3.90
C PRO A 462 15.89 31.87 5.19
N VAL A 463 16.69 31.64 6.24
CA VAL A 463 16.47 32.22 7.58
C VAL A 463 16.85 33.71 7.66
N LYS A 464 17.83 34.18 6.86
CA LYS A 464 18.37 35.55 6.90
C LYS A 464 18.64 36.11 5.51
N ASP A 465 18.55 37.43 5.35
CA ASP A 465 19.21 38.14 4.25
C ASP A 465 20.71 38.07 4.59
N LYS A 466 21.52 37.53 3.66
CA LYS A 466 22.97 37.37 3.87
C LYS A 466 23.59 38.75 4.10
N VAL A 467 24.05 39.00 5.32
CA VAL A 467 24.76 40.24 5.63
C VAL A 467 26.17 40.14 5.03
N GLY A 468 26.46 40.95 4.01
CA GLY A 468 27.81 41.19 3.48
C GLY A 468 28.20 40.46 2.18
N LYS A 469 27.51 40.76 1.08
CA LYS A 469 27.32 39.88 -0.10
C LYS A 469 28.54 39.59 -1.02
N GLY A 470 29.33 38.60 -0.66
CA GLY A 470 30.06 37.75 -1.61
C GLY A 470 29.17 36.63 -2.16
N LYS A 471 29.49 36.11 -3.36
CA LYS A 471 28.79 34.93 -3.90
C LYS A 471 29.22 33.69 -3.14
N SER A 472 28.27 32.99 -2.54
CA SER A 472 28.54 31.70 -1.92
C SER A 472 28.67 30.61 -2.98
N LEU A 473 29.18 29.45 -2.56
CA LEU A 473 29.16 28.25 -3.40
C LEU A 473 27.71 27.88 -3.79
N SER A 474 26.74 28.02 -2.87
CA SER A 474 25.33 27.78 -3.15
C SER A 474 24.78 28.69 -4.24
N ASP A 475 25.11 29.99 -4.21
CA ASP A 475 24.60 30.99 -5.15
C ASP A 475 25.14 30.73 -6.58
N LEU A 476 26.41 30.35 -6.71
CA LEU A 476 27.00 30.02 -8.01
C LEU A 476 26.42 28.72 -8.60
N ILE A 477 26.13 27.74 -7.74
CA ILE A 477 25.48 26.49 -8.15
C ILE A 477 24.04 26.75 -8.59
N THR A 478 23.29 27.63 -7.90
CA THR A 478 21.92 27.98 -8.29
C THR A 478 21.86 28.80 -9.58
N GLU A 479 22.81 29.72 -9.80
CA GLU A 479 22.93 30.51 -11.04
C GLU A 479 23.05 29.61 -12.29
N VAL A 480 23.75 28.48 -12.18
CA VAL A 480 23.93 27.49 -13.25
C VAL A 480 22.73 26.51 -13.34
N GLY A 481 21.78 26.59 -12.40
CA GLY A 481 20.60 25.74 -12.35
C GLY A 481 20.88 24.32 -11.83
N LEU A 482 21.93 24.14 -11.04
CA LEU A 482 22.22 22.90 -10.31
C LEU A 482 21.58 22.94 -8.92
N LYS A 483 21.44 21.76 -8.30
CA LYS A 483 20.85 21.66 -6.95
C LYS A 483 21.89 22.07 -5.92
N SER A 484 21.60 23.14 -5.18
CA SER A 484 22.36 23.55 -4.00
C SER A 484 21.53 23.35 -2.73
N TYR A 485 22.22 23.45 -1.59
CA TYR A 485 21.65 23.61 -0.28
C TYR A 485 21.96 25.00 0.26
N GLU A 486 20.98 25.61 0.90
CA GLU A 486 21.11 26.85 1.66
C GLU A 486 20.48 26.61 3.03
N PHE A 487 20.99 27.25 4.06
CA PHE A 487 20.51 27.06 5.42
C PHE A 487 19.07 27.52 5.56
N GLY A 488 18.26 26.66 6.18
CA GLY A 488 16.81 26.85 6.29
C GLY A 488 16.00 26.12 5.21
N ASN A 489 16.64 25.66 4.13
CA ASN A 489 15.96 24.81 3.15
C ASN A 489 15.78 23.39 3.69
N LYS A 490 14.70 22.74 3.29
CA LYS A 490 14.38 21.38 3.71
C LYS A 490 15.34 20.36 3.07
N PHE A 491 16.13 19.69 3.92
CA PHE A 491 17.04 18.65 3.48
C PHE A 491 16.36 17.28 3.52
N THR A 492 15.87 16.81 2.37
CA THR A 492 14.81 15.77 2.35
C THR A 492 15.28 14.32 2.34
N LYS A 493 16.58 13.97 2.25
CA LYS A 493 17.04 12.56 2.29
C LYS A 493 18.46 12.39 2.85
N ARG A 494 18.66 11.30 3.62
CA ARG A 494 19.98 10.82 4.11
C ARG A 494 20.81 11.87 4.88
N VAL A 495 20.14 12.81 5.54
CA VAL A 495 20.75 13.90 6.34
C VAL A 495 21.86 13.37 7.24
N THR A 496 21.57 12.31 8.02
CA THR A 496 22.55 11.72 8.95
C THR A 496 23.78 11.16 8.23
N GLN A 497 23.61 10.49 7.09
CA GLN A 497 24.75 9.88 6.37
C GLN A 497 25.65 10.96 5.75
N ILE A 498 25.04 12.00 5.17
CA ILE A 498 25.78 13.10 4.55
C ILE A 498 26.52 13.90 5.62
N ILE A 499 25.83 14.24 6.73
CA ILE A 499 26.43 14.95 7.85
C ILE A 499 27.58 14.15 8.46
N LYS A 500 27.40 12.84 8.69
CA LYS A 500 28.46 11.96 9.20
C LYS A 500 29.66 11.90 8.25
N ARG A 501 29.43 11.83 6.93
CA ARG A 501 30.51 11.88 5.93
C ARG A 501 31.28 13.21 5.98
N ILE A 502 30.57 14.32 6.16
CA ILE A 502 31.18 15.65 6.28
C ILE A 502 31.97 15.77 7.59
N SER A 503 31.42 15.33 8.72
CA SER A 503 32.07 15.45 10.03
C SER A 503 33.35 14.63 10.15
N TYR A 504 33.48 13.49 9.45
CA TYR A 504 34.73 12.73 9.34
C TYR A 504 35.81 13.39 8.46
N LYS A 505 35.46 14.33 7.57
CA LYS A 505 36.42 15.06 6.73
C LYS A 505 37.05 16.26 7.46
N TYR A 506 36.34 16.83 8.42
CA TYR A 506 36.98 17.66 9.46
C TYR A 506 37.95 16.83 10.27
#